data_AF-A0AAE0GNV8-F1
#
_entry.id   AF-A0AAE0GNV8-F1
#
_cell.length_a   1.000
_cell.length_b   1.000
_cell.length_c   1.000
_cell.angle_alpha   90.00
_cell.angle_beta   90.00
_cell.angle_gamma   90.00
#
_symmetry.space_group_name_H-M   'P 1'
#
loop_
_entity.id
_entity.type
_entity.pdbx_description
1 polymer ?
#
loop_
_entity_poly.entity_id
_entity_poly.type
_entity_poly.pdbx_seq_one_letter_code
_entity_poly.pdbx_strand_id
1 'polypeptide(L)'
;MKRPTAETDSLLDNDKRANAERAEWHKKLAEEQEEALIIALAEPIEREEPAESYGATVSSQQRPLVRAVGSFVEEFKGRVGAGPFLLGMRQWLERQMSEPRLVIWRIPWQVFTQSGGHVFMNAAVRLLRKHCHQHRDESHLISNVGLPEWLMWGLPPDFPDRDIQRILKKLPTRAQLSHFNPAGEVVLIDGLENRHSSCVAVELFCCGYLFCVDFPVTQQERPDLRIIGNRHPTKGITMYTL
;
A
#
# COMPACT_ATOMS: atom_id res chain seq x y z
N MET A 1 55.04 26.73 -17.49
CA MET A 1 53.72 26.14 -17.80
C MET A 1 53.94 24.92 -18.68
N LYS A 2 53.70 23.70 -18.18
CA LYS A 2 53.76 22.48 -19.00
C LYS A 2 52.49 22.40 -19.83
N ARG A 3 52.60 22.34 -21.16
CA ARG A 3 51.44 22.13 -22.05
C ARG A 3 50.93 20.69 -21.85
N PRO A 4 49.60 20.47 -21.80
CA PRO A 4 49.04 19.13 -21.87
C PRO A 4 49.54 18.45 -23.15
N THR A 5 49.97 17.20 -23.02
CA THR A 5 50.42 16.38 -24.15
C THR A 5 49.20 15.79 -24.86
N ALA A 6 49.23 15.60 -26.18
CA ALA A 6 48.11 15.03 -26.94
C ALA A 6 47.61 13.68 -26.40
N GLU A 7 48.47 12.94 -25.70
CA GLU A 7 48.16 11.68 -25.02
C GLU A 7 47.21 11.85 -23.82
N THR A 8 47.27 12.98 -23.10
CA THR A 8 46.34 13.26 -21.99
C THR A 8 44.95 13.66 -22.48
N ASP A 9 44.85 14.28 -23.66
CA ASP A 9 43.55 14.66 -24.24
C ASP A 9 42.79 13.43 -24.76
N SER A 10 43.51 12.47 -25.37
CA SER A 10 42.90 11.21 -25.85
C SER A 10 42.38 10.31 -24.71
N LEU A 11 43.02 10.32 -23.54
CA LEU A 11 42.57 9.54 -22.37
C LEU A 11 41.28 10.12 -21.77
N LEU A 12 41.21 11.45 -21.65
CA LEU A 12 40.02 12.14 -21.13
C LEU A 12 38.78 11.90 -21.99
N ASP A 13 38.93 11.79 -23.31
CA ASP A 13 37.80 11.55 -24.21
C ASP A 13 37.28 10.11 -24.14
N ASN A 14 38.17 9.13 -23.89
CA ASN A 14 37.76 7.74 -23.67
C ASN A 14 36.98 7.59 -22.35
N ASP A 15 37.42 8.24 -21.27
CA ASP A 15 36.73 8.21 -19.97
C ASP A 15 35.34 8.85 -20.05
N LYS A 16 35.20 9.97 -20.76
CA LYS A 16 33.91 10.63 -20.99
C LYS A 16 32.95 9.72 -21.74
N ARG A 17 33.41 9.05 -22.80
CA ARG A 17 32.57 8.12 -23.57
C ARG A 17 32.12 6.93 -22.72
N ALA A 18 33.03 6.31 -21.97
CA ALA A 18 32.69 5.19 -21.09
C ALA A 18 31.69 5.60 -19.99
N ASN A 19 31.81 6.80 -19.45
CA ASN A 19 30.85 7.32 -18.47
C ASN A 19 29.48 7.62 -19.08
N ALA A 20 29.44 8.15 -20.32
CA ALA A 20 28.20 8.38 -21.05
C ALA A 20 27.47 7.05 -21.36
N GLU A 21 28.19 6.05 -21.87
CA GLU A 21 27.66 4.71 -22.14
C GLU A 21 27.09 4.06 -20.87
N ARG A 22 27.80 4.19 -19.74
CA ARG A 22 27.32 3.71 -18.44
C ARG A 22 26.05 4.45 -17.99
N ALA A 23 25.99 5.76 -18.17
CA ALA A 23 24.81 6.55 -17.81
C ALA A 23 23.58 6.18 -18.66
N GLU A 24 23.77 5.99 -19.97
CA GLU A 24 22.72 5.53 -20.88
C GLU A 24 22.22 4.13 -20.50
N TRP A 25 23.15 3.22 -20.15
CA TRP A 25 22.79 1.88 -19.68
C TRP A 25 21.96 1.93 -18.38
N HIS A 26 22.36 2.74 -17.40
CA HIS A 26 21.60 2.91 -16.16
C HIS A 26 20.22 3.53 -16.41
N LYS A 27 20.10 4.48 -17.34
CA LYS A 27 18.82 5.08 -17.72
C LYS A 27 17.89 4.03 -18.31
N LYS A 28 18.36 3.24 -19.27
CA LYS A 28 17.56 2.17 -19.89
C LYS A 28 17.14 1.11 -18.86
N LEU A 29 18.04 0.73 -17.95
CA LEU A 29 17.71 -0.21 -16.88
C LEU A 29 16.62 0.34 -15.94
N ALA A 30 16.66 1.63 -15.61
CA ALA A 30 15.64 2.27 -14.79
C ALA A 30 14.27 2.28 -15.48
N GLU A 31 14.23 2.59 -16.78
CA GLU A 31 13.01 2.57 -17.61
C GLU A 31 12.41 1.15 -17.67
N GLU A 32 13.22 0.12 -17.91
CA GLU A 32 12.79 -1.28 -17.92
C GLU A 32 12.22 -1.73 -16.56
N GLN A 33 12.84 -1.28 -15.46
CA GLN A 33 12.37 -1.60 -14.13
C GLN A 33 11.06 -0.87 -13.77
N GLU A 34 10.91 0.39 -14.20
CA GLU A 34 9.68 1.16 -14.05
C GLU A 34 8.53 0.50 -14.81
N GLU A 35 8.76 0.12 -16.07
CA GLU A 35 7.76 -0.59 -16.89
C GLU A 35 7.34 -1.91 -16.24
N ALA A 36 8.29 -2.70 -15.74
CA ALA A 36 8.01 -3.95 -15.06
C ALA A 36 7.17 -3.73 -13.77
N LEU A 37 7.42 -2.65 -13.04
CA LEU A 37 6.64 -2.29 -11.87
C LEU A 37 5.21 -1.85 -12.25
N ILE A 38 5.06 -1.07 -13.33
CA ILE A 38 3.73 -0.70 -13.87
C ILE A 38 2.93 -1.96 -14.22
N ILE A 39 3.55 -2.92 -14.91
CA ILE A 39 2.92 -4.20 -15.25
C ILE A 39 2.51 -4.96 -13.97
N ALA A 40 3.39 -5.06 -12.98
CA ALA A 40 3.09 -5.72 -11.70
C ALA A 40 1.96 -5.02 -10.92
N LEU A 41 1.84 -3.70 -11.03
CA LEU A 41 0.75 -2.91 -10.45
C LEU A 41 -0.56 -3.02 -11.25
N ALA A 42 -0.49 -3.34 -12.55
CA ALA A 42 -1.66 -3.52 -13.41
C ALA A 42 -2.19 -4.97 -13.43
N GLU A 43 -1.37 -5.96 -13.04
CA GLU A 43 -1.75 -7.38 -13.04
C GLU A 43 -3.08 -7.59 -12.28
N PRO A 44 -4.08 -8.30 -12.83
CA PRO A 44 -5.32 -8.55 -12.11
C PRO A 44 -5.03 -9.37 -10.86
N ILE A 45 -5.59 -8.95 -9.73
CA ILE A 45 -5.47 -9.68 -8.48
C ILE A 45 -6.69 -10.58 -8.39
N GLU A 46 -6.50 -11.88 -8.51
CA GLU A 46 -7.49 -12.86 -8.08
C GLU A 46 -7.64 -12.70 -6.56
N ARG A 47 -8.66 -11.94 -6.14
CA ARG A 47 -9.10 -11.94 -4.76
C ARG A 47 -9.68 -13.32 -4.52
N GLU A 48 -9.04 -14.08 -3.64
CA GLU A 48 -9.66 -15.30 -3.12
C GLU A 48 -10.96 -14.86 -2.44
N GLU A 49 -12.08 -15.13 -3.10
CA GLU A 49 -13.41 -15.03 -2.51
C GLU A 49 -13.33 -15.71 -1.15
N PRO A 50 -13.77 -15.05 -0.05
CA PRO A 50 -13.76 -15.67 1.25
C PRO A 50 -14.60 -16.93 1.12
N ALA A 51 -13.97 -18.10 1.13
CA ALA A 51 -14.68 -19.36 1.04
C ALA A 51 -15.77 -19.30 2.09
N GLU A 52 -17.04 -19.31 1.65
CA GLU A 52 -18.23 -19.29 2.50
C GLU A 52 -18.28 -20.58 3.31
N SER A 53 -17.36 -20.70 4.26
CA SER A 53 -17.26 -21.80 5.18
C SER A 53 -18.20 -21.49 6.34
N TYR A 54 -19.50 -21.66 6.09
CA TYR A 54 -20.53 -21.73 7.11
C TYR A 54 -20.08 -22.74 8.19
N GLY A 55 -19.59 -22.25 9.33
CA GLY A 55 -19.44 -23.06 10.55
C GLY A 55 -18.02 -23.39 11.04
N ALA A 56 -16.94 -22.87 10.44
CA ALA A 56 -15.61 -23.08 11.00
C ALA A 56 -15.34 -22.11 12.16
N THR A 57 -15.13 -22.66 13.36
CA THR A 57 -14.83 -21.92 14.59
C THR A 57 -13.62 -20.99 14.41
N VAL A 58 -13.81 -19.72 14.78
CA VAL A 58 -12.99 -18.51 14.56
C VAL A 58 -11.54 -18.56 15.11
N SER A 59 -11.07 -19.71 15.60
CA SER A 59 -9.85 -19.81 16.41
C SER A 59 -8.58 -20.21 15.64
N SER A 60 -8.68 -20.91 14.49
CA SER A 60 -7.49 -21.53 13.86
C SER A 60 -7.09 -20.98 12.48
N GLN A 61 -7.93 -20.20 11.80
CA GLN A 61 -7.57 -19.62 10.50
C GLN A 61 -6.73 -18.36 10.72
N GLN A 62 -5.41 -18.49 10.57
CA GLN A 62 -4.55 -17.32 10.41
C GLN A 62 -5.07 -16.51 9.22
N ARG A 63 -5.35 -15.22 9.43
CA ARG A 63 -5.77 -14.34 8.32
C ARG A 63 -4.76 -14.42 7.17
N PRO A 64 -5.21 -14.34 5.91
CA PRO A 64 -4.34 -14.48 4.73
C PRO A 64 -3.07 -13.61 4.79
N LEU A 65 -3.16 -12.35 5.24
CA LEU A 65 -2.01 -11.45 5.36
C LEU A 65 -0.93 -11.96 6.35
N VAL A 66 -1.33 -12.51 7.50
CA VAL A 66 -0.38 -13.01 8.50
C VAL A 66 0.46 -14.17 7.94
N ARG A 67 -0.19 -15.05 7.17
CA ARG A 67 0.47 -16.15 6.47
C ARG A 67 1.35 -15.63 5.34
N ALA A 68 0.84 -14.71 4.52
CA ALA A 68 1.55 -14.13 3.39
C ALA A 68 2.82 -13.40 3.81
N VAL A 69 2.78 -12.57 4.87
CA VAL A 69 3.98 -11.91 5.40
C VAL A 69 4.97 -12.93 5.94
N GLY A 70 4.49 -13.99 6.59
CA GLY A 70 5.37 -15.08 7.05
C GLY A 70 6.14 -15.74 5.90
N SER A 71 5.44 -16.14 4.84
CA SER A 71 6.07 -16.73 3.65
C SER A 71 7.02 -15.74 2.97
N PHE A 72 6.62 -14.47 2.85
CA PHE A 72 7.45 -13.43 2.25
C PHE A 72 8.75 -13.22 3.04
N VAL A 73 8.68 -13.13 4.36
CA VAL A 73 9.88 -12.98 5.20
C VAL A 73 10.79 -14.19 5.06
N GLU A 74 10.24 -15.42 5.07
CA GLU A 74 11.08 -16.62 4.92
C GLU A 74 11.80 -16.68 3.57
N GLU A 75 11.17 -16.22 2.49
CA GLU A 75 11.76 -16.22 1.15
C GLU A 75 12.79 -15.10 0.94
N PHE A 76 12.57 -13.93 1.53
CA PHE A 76 13.34 -12.72 1.24
C PHE A 76 14.24 -12.24 2.38
N LYS A 77 14.18 -12.84 3.58
CA LYS A 77 15.14 -12.53 4.66
C LYS A 77 16.56 -12.83 4.17
N GLY A 78 17.43 -11.81 4.20
CA GLY A 78 18.81 -11.92 3.73
C GLY A 78 19.03 -11.62 2.24
N ARG A 79 17.98 -11.39 1.45
CA ARG A 79 18.17 -10.85 0.09
C ARG A 79 18.55 -9.37 0.16
N VAL A 80 19.47 -8.97 -0.72
CA VAL A 80 19.91 -7.57 -0.83
C VAL A 80 18.73 -6.67 -1.15
N GLY A 81 18.54 -5.60 -0.38
CA GLY A 81 17.45 -4.65 -0.56
C GLY A 81 16.12 -5.02 0.13
N ALA A 82 15.93 -6.26 0.59
CA ALA A 82 14.73 -6.61 1.36
C ALA A 82 14.71 -5.98 2.76
N GLY A 83 15.89 -5.72 3.34
CA GLY A 83 16.06 -5.15 4.68
C GLY A 83 15.32 -3.81 4.88
N PRO A 84 15.58 -2.78 4.05
CA PRO A 84 14.86 -1.50 4.10
C PRO A 84 13.33 -1.65 4.03
N PHE A 85 12.84 -2.51 3.12
CA PHE A 85 11.40 -2.77 2.97
C PHE A 85 10.78 -3.40 4.22
N LEU A 86 11.42 -4.46 4.76
CA LEU A 86 10.96 -5.14 5.97
C LEU A 86 10.98 -4.21 7.19
N LEU A 87 11.98 -3.33 7.28
CA LEU A 87 12.07 -2.33 8.34
C LEU A 87 10.97 -1.27 8.22
N GLY A 88 10.72 -0.77 7.01
CA GLY A 88 9.62 0.16 6.73
C GLY A 88 8.26 -0.44 7.07
N MET A 89 8.01 -1.67 6.64
CA MET A 89 6.78 -2.41 6.98
C MET A 89 6.62 -2.58 8.49
N ARG A 90 7.69 -2.94 9.21
CA ARG A 90 7.65 -3.04 10.67
C ARG A 90 7.28 -1.70 11.31
N GLN A 91 7.94 -0.60 10.91
CA GLN A 91 7.69 0.73 11.46
C GLN A 91 6.26 1.18 11.22
N TRP A 92 5.74 0.97 10.00
CA TRP A 92 4.36 1.25 9.64
C TRP A 92 3.37 0.49 10.52
N LEU A 93 3.55 -0.83 10.69
CA LEU A 93 2.67 -1.67 11.51
C LEU A 93 2.74 -1.29 13.00
N GLU A 94 3.93 -1.00 13.53
CA GLU A 94 4.12 -0.52 14.90
C GLU A 94 3.39 0.82 15.13
N ARG A 95 3.46 1.73 14.14
CA ARG A 95 2.75 3.00 14.19
C ARG A 95 1.24 2.81 14.13
N GLN A 96 0.76 1.94 13.25
CA GLN A 96 -0.67 1.63 13.14
C GLN A 96 -1.23 1.05 14.44
N MET A 97 -0.48 0.21 15.14
CA MET A 97 -0.91 -0.40 16.39
C MET A 97 -1.02 0.60 17.56
N SER A 98 -0.36 1.74 17.45
CA SER A 98 -0.38 2.81 18.46
C SER A 98 -1.31 3.97 18.11
N GLU A 99 -2.02 3.87 16.98
CA GLU A 99 -2.80 4.96 16.42
C GLU A 99 -4.24 4.50 16.12
N PRO A 100 -5.26 5.16 16.70
CA PRO A 100 -6.65 4.87 16.36
C PRO A 100 -7.03 5.26 14.93
N ARG A 101 -6.28 6.16 14.30
CA ARG A 101 -6.47 6.58 12.91
C ARG A 101 -5.82 5.60 11.92
N LEU A 102 -6.27 5.66 10.67
CA LEU A 102 -5.63 4.94 9.58
C LEU A 102 -4.24 5.55 9.31
N VAL A 103 -3.24 4.68 9.36
CA VAL A 103 -1.85 5.02 9.08
C VAL A 103 -1.50 4.52 7.69
N ILE A 104 -0.94 5.41 6.87
CA ILE A 104 -0.51 5.09 5.51
C ILE A 104 1.01 4.99 5.45
N TRP A 105 1.47 3.98 4.72
CA TRP A 105 2.86 3.83 4.35
C TRP A 105 3.06 4.35 2.94
N ARG A 106 3.81 5.44 2.78
CA ARG A 106 4.22 5.99 1.49
C ARG A 106 5.59 5.43 1.16
N ILE A 107 5.72 4.77 0.03
CA ILE A 107 6.96 4.11 -0.40
C ILE A 107 7.38 4.70 -1.74
N PRO A 108 8.61 5.21 -1.91
CA PRO A 108 9.11 5.59 -3.23
C PRO A 108 9.10 4.36 -4.12
N TRP A 109 8.62 4.49 -5.35
CA TRP A 109 8.55 3.33 -6.25
C TRP A 109 9.93 2.71 -6.51
N GLN A 110 10.99 3.52 -6.42
CA GLN A 110 12.39 3.09 -6.58
C GLN A 110 12.81 2.04 -5.55
N VAL A 111 12.15 1.98 -4.39
CA VAL A 111 12.41 0.92 -3.40
C VAL A 111 12.14 -0.45 -4.01
N PHE A 112 11.11 -0.59 -4.83
CA PHE A 112 10.74 -1.88 -5.42
C PHE A 112 11.67 -2.28 -6.58
N THR A 113 12.20 -1.32 -7.33
CA THR A 113 13.01 -1.56 -8.52
C THR A 113 14.49 -1.68 -8.21
N GLN A 114 15.00 -0.88 -7.27
CA GLN A 114 16.42 -0.88 -6.88
C GLN A 114 16.74 -1.92 -5.80
N SER A 115 15.73 -2.54 -5.18
CA SER A 115 15.90 -3.55 -4.13
C SER A 115 15.53 -4.95 -4.61
N GLY A 116 16.39 -5.94 -4.37
CA GLY A 116 16.02 -7.37 -4.45
C GLY A 116 15.69 -7.93 -5.85
N GLY A 117 15.71 -7.11 -6.90
CA GLY A 117 15.42 -7.50 -8.28
C GLY A 117 13.94 -7.81 -8.56
N HIS A 118 13.61 -8.17 -9.81
CA HIS A 118 12.22 -8.37 -10.27
C HIS A 118 11.42 -9.38 -9.45
N VAL A 119 12.06 -10.44 -8.94
CA VAL A 119 11.38 -11.46 -8.11
C VAL A 119 10.89 -10.85 -6.80
N PHE A 120 11.73 -10.05 -6.13
CA PHE A 120 11.35 -9.33 -4.93
C PHE A 120 10.28 -8.28 -5.22
N MET A 121 10.47 -7.48 -6.26
CA MET A 121 9.52 -6.46 -6.71
C MET A 121 8.10 -7.05 -6.86
N ASN A 122 7.97 -8.12 -7.65
CA ASN A 122 6.70 -8.78 -7.91
C ASN A 122 6.08 -9.35 -6.62
N ALA A 123 6.89 -10.00 -5.78
CA ALA A 123 6.38 -10.57 -4.52
C ALA A 123 5.92 -9.48 -3.54
N ALA A 124 6.67 -8.38 -3.42
CA ALA A 124 6.36 -7.26 -2.54
C ALA A 124 5.10 -6.52 -3.00
N VAL A 125 5.01 -6.21 -4.30
CA VAL A 125 3.82 -5.59 -4.90
C VAL A 125 2.60 -6.49 -4.74
N ARG A 126 2.72 -7.78 -5.03
CA ARG A 126 1.62 -8.75 -4.88
C ARG A 126 1.17 -8.87 -3.42
N LEU A 127 2.10 -8.90 -2.47
CA LEU A 127 1.80 -8.92 -1.04
C LEU A 127 0.96 -7.70 -0.63
N LEU A 128 1.39 -6.49 -1.01
CA LEU A 128 0.71 -5.25 -0.68
C LEU A 128 -0.63 -5.14 -1.39
N ARG A 129 -0.67 -5.37 -2.70
CA ARG A 129 -1.89 -5.27 -3.51
C ARG A 129 -2.99 -6.24 -3.09
N LYS A 130 -2.63 -7.49 -2.73
CA LYS A 130 -3.60 -8.52 -2.35
C LYS A 130 -4.18 -8.31 -0.95
N HIS A 131 -3.44 -7.66 -0.05
CA HIS A 131 -3.78 -7.65 1.37
C HIS A 131 -3.87 -6.27 2.02
N CYS A 132 -3.49 -5.21 1.31
CA CYS A 132 -3.54 -3.82 1.74
C CYS A 132 -4.37 -2.99 0.77
N HIS A 133 -4.86 -1.85 1.24
CA HIS A 133 -5.56 -0.88 0.40
C HIS A 133 -4.54 0.07 -0.21
N GLN A 134 -4.57 0.19 -1.54
CA GLN A 134 -3.77 1.19 -2.23
C GLN A 134 -4.49 2.54 -2.14
N HIS A 135 -3.82 3.55 -1.62
CA HIS A 135 -4.31 4.92 -1.66
C HIS A 135 -3.70 5.64 -2.86
N ARG A 136 -4.50 6.49 -3.51
CA ARG A 136 -4.00 7.40 -4.53
C ARG A 136 -3.78 8.75 -3.88
N ASP A 137 -2.61 9.33 -4.12
CA ASP A 137 -2.37 10.72 -3.78
C ASP A 137 -3.11 11.59 -4.81
N GLU A 138 -4.13 12.33 -4.38
CA GLU A 138 -4.90 13.22 -5.25
C GLU A 138 -4.03 14.29 -5.90
N SER A 139 -2.89 14.62 -5.27
CA SER A 139 -1.91 15.60 -5.75
C SER A 139 -1.26 15.19 -7.09
N HIS A 140 -1.32 13.90 -7.45
CA HIS A 140 -0.66 13.34 -8.64
C HIS A 140 -1.61 13.05 -9.81
N LEU A 141 -2.90 13.41 -9.71
CA LEU A 141 -3.87 13.24 -10.82
C LEU A 141 -3.58 14.13 -12.05
N ILE A 142 -2.57 14.99 -11.98
CA ILE A 142 -2.25 15.98 -13.03
C ILE A 142 -1.11 15.52 -13.97
N SER A 143 -0.31 14.51 -13.59
CA SER A 143 0.78 14.00 -14.45
C SER A 143 0.39 12.67 -15.12
N ASN A 144 -0.18 12.74 -16.32
CA ASN A 144 -0.57 11.56 -17.12
C ASN A 144 0.61 10.74 -17.69
N VAL A 145 1.83 10.89 -17.18
CA VAL A 145 3.04 10.27 -17.74
C VAL A 145 3.94 9.78 -16.60
N GLY A 146 3.85 8.50 -16.26
CA GLY A 146 4.78 7.81 -15.34
C GLY A 146 4.17 7.34 -14.01
N LEU A 147 4.98 6.65 -13.21
CA LEU A 147 4.62 6.28 -11.84
C LEU A 147 4.54 7.52 -10.94
N PRO A 148 3.62 7.57 -9.97
CA PRO A 148 3.68 8.58 -8.92
C PRO A 148 4.98 8.42 -8.15
N GLU A 149 5.52 9.52 -7.63
CA GLU A 149 6.74 9.50 -6.81
C GLU A 149 6.61 8.51 -5.64
N TRP A 150 5.40 8.43 -5.06
CA TRP A 150 5.08 7.60 -3.92
C TRP A 150 3.92 6.64 -4.20
N LEU A 151 4.10 5.38 -3.78
CA LEU A 151 3.04 4.38 -3.69
C LEU A 151 2.55 4.30 -2.25
N MET A 152 1.24 4.46 -2.04
CA MET A 152 0.65 4.61 -0.71
C MET A 152 -0.18 3.39 -0.33
N TRP A 153 0.09 2.81 0.84
CA TRP A 153 -0.57 1.59 1.31
C TRP A 153 -1.14 1.74 2.72
N GLY A 154 -2.39 1.33 2.90
CA GLY A 154 -3.09 1.27 4.19
C GLY A 154 -3.48 -0.16 4.55
N LEU A 155 -3.60 -0.46 5.85
CA LEU A 155 -4.23 -1.71 6.27
C LEU A 155 -5.74 -1.61 6.01
N PRO A 156 -6.44 -2.73 5.80
CA PRO A 156 -7.89 -2.74 5.83
C PRO A 156 -8.42 -2.09 7.11
N PRO A 157 -9.52 -1.29 7.07
CA PRO A 157 -10.03 -0.58 8.24
C PRO A 157 -10.33 -1.48 9.45
N ASP A 158 -10.81 -2.70 9.18
CA ASP A 158 -11.18 -3.70 10.20
C ASP A 158 -10.01 -4.65 10.56
N PHE A 159 -8.77 -4.26 10.27
CA PHE A 159 -7.61 -5.09 10.56
C PHE A 159 -7.26 -5.03 12.06
N PRO A 160 -7.43 -6.13 12.82
CA PRO A 160 -7.34 -6.06 14.27
C PRO A 160 -5.88 -6.04 14.77
N ASP A 161 -5.64 -5.32 15.86
CA ASP A 161 -4.30 -5.20 16.47
C ASP A 161 -3.66 -6.55 16.81
N ARG A 162 -4.46 -7.55 17.18
CA ARG A 162 -3.97 -8.92 17.44
C ARG A 162 -3.27 -9.51 16.21
N ASP A 163 -3.77 -9.22 15.01
CA ASP A 163 -3.16 -9.70 13.77
C ASP A 163 -1.93 -8.86 13.40
N ILE A 164 -1.94 -7.55 13.68
CA ILE A 164 -0.73 -6.70 13.58
C ILE A 164 0.38 -7.26 14.46
N GLN A 165 0.09 -7.57 15.73
CA GLN A 165 1.05 -8.18 16.66
C GLN A 165 1.58 -9.53 16.13
N ARG A 166 0.73 -10.36 15.53
CA ARG A 166 1.15 -11.62 14.91
C ARG A 166 2.10 -11.41 13.73
N ILE A 167 1.85 -10.39 12.90
CA ILE A 167 2.75 -10.00 11.81
C ILE A 167 4.09 -9.48 12.36
N LEU A 168 4.05 -8.61 13.37
CA LEU A 168 5.25 -8.06 14.02
C LEU A 168 6.13 -9.15 14.65
N LYS A 169 5.57 -10.28 15.08
CA LYS A 169 6.34 -11.45 15.55
C LYS A 169 7.02 -12.23 14.42
N LYS A 170 6.50 -12.14 13.19
CA LYS A 170 7.08 -12.79 12.01
C LYS A 170 8.15 -11.93 11.33
N LEU A 171 8.03 -10.61 11.41
CA LEU A 171 9.02 -9.68 10.87
C LEU A 171 10.33 -9.73 11.69
N PRO A 172 11.51 -9.64 11.05
CA PRO A 172 12.78 -9.51 11.77
C PRO A 172 12.72 -8.33 12.76
N THR A 173 13.38 -8.49 13.90
CA THR A 173 13.42 -7.46 14.96
C THR A 173 14.17 -6.20 14.49
N ARG A 174 13.93 -5.04 15.13
CA ARG A 174 14.67 -3.81 14.83
C ARG A 174 16.19 -4.00 14.98
N ALA A 175 16.62 -4.80 15.95
CA ALA A 175 18.04 -5.12 16.16
C ALA A 175 18.64 -5.91 14.99
N GLN A 176 17.88 -6.83 14.39
CA GLN A 176 18.32 -7.58 13.20
C GLN A 176 18.35 -6.71 11.93
N LEU A 177 17.64 -5.57 11.94
CA LEU A 177 17.52 -4.65 10.80
C LEU A 177 18.24 -3.32 11.04
N SER A 178 19.04 -3.20 12.11
CA SER A 178 19.62 -1.92 12.55
C SER A 178 20.59 -1.28 11.56
N HIS A 179 21.10 -2.06 10.60
CA HIS A 179 22.02 -1.58 9.56
C HIS A 179 21.30 -0.98 8.34
N PHE A 180 19.97 -1.02 8.30
CA PHE A 180 19.18 -0.51 7.19
C PHE A 180 18.45 0.78 7.58
N ASN A 181 18.23 1.64 6.59
CA ASN A 181 17.26 2.72 6.71
C ASN A 181 15.87 2.19 6.31
N PRO A 182 14.80 2.55 7.04
CA PRO A 182 13.45 2.14 6.69
C PRO A 182 13.09 2.66 5.30
N ALA A 183 12.50 1.80 4.47
CA ALA A 183 11.94 2.23 3.21
C ALA A 183 10.63 2.99 3.44
N GLY A 184 10.53 4.15 2.80
CA GLY A 184 9.32 4.96 2.83
C GLY A 184 9.12 5.75 4.12
N GLU A 185 7.98 6.43 4.18
CA GLU A 185 7.56 7.24 5.31
C GLU A 185 6.16 6.84 5.77
N VAL A 186 5.87 7.09 7.04
CA VAL A 186 4.60 6.74 7.66
C VAL A 186 3.84 8.03 7.94
N VAL A 187 2.69 8.18 7.30
CA VAL A 187 1.85 9.38 7.41
C VAL A 187 0.50 9.04 8.05
N LEU A 188 -0.03 10.00 8.81
CA LEU A 188 -1.40 9.93 9.33
C LEU A 188 -2.33 10.60 8.32
N ILE A 189 -3.45 9.97 8.00
CA ILE A 189 -4.53 10.67 7.29
C ILE A 189 -5.41 11.32 8.35
N ASP A 190 -5.33 12.65 8.43
CA ASP A 190 -6.29 13.47 9.15
C ASP A 190 -7.52 13.65 8.25
N GLY A 191 -8.65 13.04 8.62
CA GLY A 191 -9.91 13.17 7.87
C GLY A 191 -10.81 11.94 7.84
N LEU A 192 -10.30 10.75 8.17
CA LEU A 192 -11.12 9.58 8.47
C LEU A 192 -11.42 9.55 9.97
N GLU A 193 -12.21 10.52 10.43
CA GLU A 193 -12.86 10.40 11.72
C GLU A 193 -13.78 9.17 11.66
N ASN A 194 -13.46 8.18 12.51
CA ASN A 194 -14.30 7.09 13.00
C ASN A 194 -13.96 5.66 12.53
N ARG A 195 -13.12 4.98 13.32
CA ARG A 195 -13.12 3.49 13.41
C ARG A 195 -14.30 2.92 14.22
N HIS A 196 -15.19 3.78 14.72
CA HIS A 196 -16.33 3.38 15.56
C HIS A 196 -17.69 3.90 15.09
N SER A 197 -17.75 4.61 13.96
CA SER A 197 -19.01 5.02 13.37
C SER A 197 -19.26 4.12 12.18
N SER A 198 -20.20 3.20 12.36
CA SER A 198 -20.71 2.29 11.34
C SER A 198 -21.36 3.07 10.19
N CYS A 199 -20.54 3.68 9.35
CA CYS A 199 -20.96 4.22 8.07
C CYS A 199 -20.02 3.61 7.03
N VAL A 200 -20.46 2.49 6.44
CA VAL A 200 -19.81 1.93 5.27
C VAL A 200 -20.14 2.87 4.12
N ALA A 201 -19.25 3.82 3.81
CA ALA A 201 -19.26 4.48 2.53
C ALA A 201 -18.78 3.45 1.48
N VAL A 202 -19.72 2.77 0.84
CA VAL A 202 -19.43 1.93 -0.32
C VAL A 202 -19.29 2.87 -1.52
N GLU A 203 -18.06 3.20 -1.91
CA GLU A 203 -17.79 3.84 -3.19
C GLU A 203 -18.01 2.82 -4.32
N LEU A 204 -19.23 2.79 -4.86
CA LEU A 204 -19.53 2.10 -6.11
C LEU A 204 -19.22 3.05 -7.27
N PHE A 205 -18.00 2.96 -7.81
CA PHE A 205 -17.66 3.59 -9.09
C PHE A 205 -18.22 2.76 -10.25
N CYS A 206 -19.50 2.99 -10.58
CA CYS A 206 -20.06 2.66 -11.88
C CYS A 206 -20.63 3.93 -12.51
N CYS A 207 -20.03 4.36 -13.63
CA CYS A 207 -20.55 5.43 -14.49
C CYS A 207 -20.72 6.81 -13.85
N GLY A 208 -19.61 7.50 -13.53
CA GLY A 208 -19.55 8.97 -13.57
C GLY A 208 -20.44 9.79 -12.63
N TYR A 209 -21.11 9.18 -11.65
CA TYR A 209 -21.90 9.89 -10.64
C TYR A 209 -21.47 9.50 -9.23
N LEU A 210 -21.18 10.50 -8.40
CA LEU A 210 -20.92 10.33 -6.97
C LEU A 210 -22.28 10.20 -6.25
N PHE A 211 -22.58 9.02 -5.69
CA PHE A 211 -23.75 8.82 -4.84
C PHE A 211 -23.31 8.75 -3.37
N CYS A 212 -23.61 9.80 -2.59
CA CYS A 212 -23.63 9.68 -1.14
C CYS A 212 -24.98 9.10 -0.73
N VAL A 213 -25.00 7.86 -0.23
CA VAL A 213 -26.18 7.29 0.41
C VAL A 213 -26.03 7.44 1.91
N ASP A 214 -26.66 8.48 2.46
CA ASP A 214 -26.81 8.61 3.90
C ASP A 214 -27.76 7.52 4.41
N PHE A 215 -27.21 6.49 5.06
CA PHE A 215 -28.02 5.60 5.87
C PHE A 215 -28.29 6.31 7.20
N PRO A 216 -29.54 6.66 7.54
CA PRO A 216 -29.84 7.11 8.88
C PRO A 216 -29.59 5.95 9.85
N VAL A 217 -28.56 6.09 10.68
CA VAL A 217 -28.34 5.23 11.84
C VAL A 217 -29.51 5.47 12.79
N THR A 218 -30.52 4.61 12.72
CA THR A 218 -31.52 4.49 13.78
C THR A 218 -30.81 3.98 15.02
N GLN A 219 -30.67 4.84 16.03
CA GLN A 219 -30.31 4.42 17.38
C GLN A 219 -31.28 3.31 17.82
N GLN A 220 -30.72 2.13 18.05
CA GLN A 220 -31.42 0.97 18.58
C GLN A 220 -31.67 1.21 20.08
N GLU A 221 -32.74 1.94 20.39
CA GLU A 221 -33.31 1.95 21.74
C GLU A 221 -33.84 0.55 22.10
N ARG A 222 -33.62 0.18 23.36
CA ARG A 222 -34.03 -1.09 23.97
C ARG A 222 -35.55 -1.30 23.84
N PRO A 223 -36.02 -2.54 23.72
CA PRO A 223 -37.45 -2.81 23.60
C PRO A 223 -38.12 -2.71 24.97
N ASP A 224 -38.97 -1.70 25.14
CA ASP A 224 -40.12 -1.78 26.03
C ASP A 224 -41.39 -1.51 25.24
N LEU A 225 -42.34 -2.43 25.41
CA LEU A 225 -43.61 -2.53 24.71
C LEU A 225 -44.43 -1.23 24.72
N ARG A 226 -45.04 -0.91 23.56
CA ARG A 226 -46.51 -0.70 23.42
C ARG A 226 -46.92 -0.55 21.95
N ILE A 227 -47.85 -1.42 21.55
CA ILE A 227 -48.57 -1.39 20.28
C ILE A 227 -49.58 -0.22 20.33
N ILE A 228 -49.44 0.79 19.47
CA ILE A 228 -50.56 1.64 19.00
C ILE A 228 -50.25 2.17 17.58
N GLY A 229 -51.14 1.86 16.62
CA GLY A 229 -51.65 2.83 15.65
C GLY A 229 -50.91 3.07 14.32
N ASN A 230 -51.57 2.69 13.24
CA ASN A 230 -51.35 3.10 11.84
C ASN A 230 -50.96 4.57 11.65
N ARG A 231 -50.00 4.82 10.73
CA ARG A 231 -50.06 5.85 9.65
C ARG A 231 -48.82 5.76 8.76
N HIS A 232 -49.03 5.70 7.44
CA HIS A 232 -48.00 5.96 6.42
C HIS A 232 -47.41 7.38 6.58
N PRO A 233 -46.13 7.54 6.20
CA PRO A 233 -45.81 8.67 5.34
C PRO A 233 -44.89 8.29 4.18
N THR A 234 -45.29 8.75 3.00
CA THR A 234 -44.47 9.02 1.82
C THR A 234 -43.24 9.86 2.18
N LYS A 235 -42.05 9.46 1.73
CA LYS A 235 -40.86 10.32 1.70
C LYS A 235 -40.48 10.61 0.27
N GLY A 236 -40.47 11.90 -0.04
CA GLY A 236 -40.12 12.46 -1.34
C GLY A 236 -38.62 12.39 -1.61
N ILE A 237 -38.31 12.23 -2.89
CA ILE A 237 -36.97 12.40 -3.45
C ILE A 237 -36.82 13.89 -3.76
N THR A 238 -35.87 14.56 -3.12
CA THR A 238 -35.45 15.92 -3.50
C THR A 238 -34.28 15.80 -4.46
N MET A 239 -34.51 16.07 -5.75
CA MET A 239 -33.43 16.21 -6.73
C MET A 239 -32.93 17.65 -6.70
N TYR A 240 -31.63 17.83 -6.49
CA TYR A 240 -30.94 19.09 -6.79
C TYR A 240 -30.23 18.93 -8.14
N THR A 241 -30.63 19.73 -9.12
CA THR A 241 -29.86 19.95 -10.36
C THR A 241 -28.79 21.00 -10.09
N LEU A 242 -27.53 20.65 -10.38
CA LEU A 242 -26.49 21.59 -10.76
C LEU A 242 -26.42 21.64 -12.29
#